data_AF-K2DI74-F1
#
_entry.id   AF-K2DI74-F1
#
_cell.length_a   1.000
_cell.length_b   1.000
_cell.length_c   1.000
_cell.angle_alpha   90.00
_cell.angle_beta   90.00
_cell.angle_gamma   90.00
#
_symmetry.space_group_name_H-M   'P 1'
#
loop_
_entity.id
_entity.type
_entity.pdbx_description
1 polymer ?
#
loop_
_entity_poly.entity_id
_entity_poly.type
_entity_poly.pdbx_seq_one_letter_code
_entity_poly.pdbx_strand_id
1 'polypeptide(L)'
;MPLPPTFLSKHATVRTLERLRVSPEKLTALMNAGLGKRIGVSTESNLIHRLLWSPEDNNLLVAIQDVVSGTVLTVLTLEMYKRDYAVNLSENRVRHVINQMVHAEHIPAAMWQPGDQQEYVTVHARITATSTPVALGRWTGNVSSPDLSQLGRSVEFWTWVARRLEEKQHAVESLLHVEARFTGGRNCEVPYLASGNANHSPKR
;
A
#
# COMPACT_ATOMS: atom_id res chain seq x y z
N MET A 1 -10.99 6.54 18.22
CA MET A 1 -12.45 6.53 18.02
C MET A 1 -12.74 6.10 16.59
N PRO A 2 -13.75 5.24 16.34
CA PRO A 2 -14.22 4.96 15.00
C PRO A 2 -14.73 6.26 14.35
N LEU A 3 -14.54 6.40 13.04
CA LEU A 3 -15.12 7.53 12.30
C LEU A 3 -16.66 7.40 12.30
N PRO A 4 -17.40 8.53 12.32
CA PRO A 4 -18.85 8.47 12.14
C PRO A 4 -19.20 7.85 10.77
N PRO A 5 -20.41 7.27 10.63
CA PRO A 5 -20.90 6.83 9.34
C PRO A 5 -20.81 7.96 8.30
N THR A 6 -20.44 7.60 7.09
CA THR A 6 -20.27 8.53 5.97
C THR A 6 -21.62 8.78 5.31
N PHE A 7 -21.90 10.04 4.99
CA PHE A 7 -23.07 10.47 4.22
C PHE A 7 -22.64 11.43 3.12
N LEU A 8 -23.24 11.35 1.93
CA LEU A 8 -22.98 12.34 0.89
C LEU A 8 -23.90 13.54 1.09
N SER A 9 -23.33 14.75 1.04
CA SER A 9 -24.13 15.96 0.89
C SER A 9 -24.90 15.93 -0.43
N LYS A 10 -25.92 16.80 -0.54
CA LYS A 10 -26.64 16.99 -1.82
C LYS A 10 -25.66 17.38 -2.94
N HIS A 11 -24.68 18.23 -2.65
CA HIS A 11 -23.67 18.64 -3.62
C HIS A 11 -22.80 17.46 -4.07
N ALA A 12 -22.26 16.68 -3.13
CA ALA A 12 -21.46 15.50 -3.43
C ALA A 12 -22.25 14.48 -4.25
N THR A 13 -23.51 14.24 -3.91
CA THR A 13 -24.40 13.32 -4.64
C THR A 13 -24.56 13.74 -6.10
N VAL A 14 -24.86 15.01 -6.34
CA VAL A 14 -24.97 15.56 -7.70
C VAL A 14 -23.66 15.42 -8.46
N ARG A 15 -22.52 15.79 -7.86
CA ARG A 15 -21.21 15.69 -8.53
C ARG A 15 -20.81 14.26 -8.84
N THR A 16 -21.11 13.31 -7.96
CA THR A 16 -20.88 11.89 -8.22
C THR A 16 -21.68 11.44 -9.43
N LEU A 17 -22.98 11.72 -9.49
CA LEU A 17 -23.84 11.32 -10.61
C LEU A 17 -23.48 12.01 -11.94
N GLU A 18 -23.00 13.25 -11.90
CA GLU A 18 -22.60 14.00 -13.11
C GLU A 18 -21.29 13.52 -13.72
N ARG A 19 -20.35 13.01 -12.90
CA ARG A 19 -18.94 12.90 -13.27
C ARG A 19 -18.35 11.50 -13.17
N LEU A 20 -18.97 10.64 -12.36
CA LEU A 20 -18.41 9.35 -11.98
C LEU A 20 -19.36 8.23 -12.39
N ARG A 21 -18.79 7.05 -12.61
CA ARG A 21 -19.54 5.80 -12.82
C ARG A 21 -20.03 5.22 -11.51
N VAL A 22 -19.25 5.38 -10.43
CA VAL A 22 -19.63 4.91 -9.10
C VAL A 22 -20.92 5.55 -8.60
N SER A 23 -21.86 4.73 -8.15
CA SER A 23 -23.10 5.24 -7.54
C SER A 23 -22.83 5.91 -6.18
N PRO A 24 -23.66 6.89 -5.77
CA PRO A 24 -23.63 7.48 -4.42
C PRO A 24 -23.62 6.46 -3.28
N GLU A 25 -24.43 5.40 -3.38
CA GLU A 25 -24.57 4.34 -2.39
C GLU A 25 -23.29 3.52 -2.29
N LYS A 26 -22.73 3.14 -3.44
CA LYS A 26 -21.49 2.35 -3.50
C LYS A 26 -20.30 3.17 -3.01
N LEU A 27 -20.25 4.46 -3.35
CA LEU A 27 -19.23 5.38 -2.85
C LEU A 27 -19.28 5.49 -1.31
N THR A 28 -20.48 5.64 -0.75
CA THR A 28 -20.71 5.63 0.70
C THR A 28 -20.23 4.32 1.33
N ALA A 29 -20.55 3.19 0.71
CA ALA A 29 -20.12 1.86 1.18
C ALA A 29 -18.58 1.73 1.20
N LEU A 30 -17.89 2.16 0.15
CA LEU A 30 -16.42 2.16 0.09
C LEU A 30 -15.80 3.01 1.22
N MET A 31 -16.39 4.18 1.50
CA MET A 31 -15.92 5.09 2.54
C MET A 31 -16.12 4.52 3.95
N ASN A 32 -17.28 3.88 4.19
CA ASN A 32 -17.65 3.25 5.46
C ASN A 32 -16.86 1.96 5.72
N ALA A 33 -16.44 1.24 4.68
CA ALA A 33 -15.52 0.10 4.79
C ALA A 33 -14.10 0.52 5.19
N GLY A 34 -13.80 1.82 5.31
CA GLY A 34 -12.48 2.30 5.72
C GLY A 34 -11.41 2.19 4.63
N LEU A 35 -11.81 1.95 3.38
CA LEU A 35 -10.87 1.73 2.27
C LEU A 35 -10.14 3.02 1.85
N GLY A 36 -10.75 4.18 2.13
CA GLY A 36 -10.15 5.49 1.84
C GLY A 36 -9.09 5.91 2.86
N LYS A 37 -7.90 6.30 2.38
CA LYS A 37 -6.75 6.77 3.18
C LYS A 37 -6.65 8.29 3.18
N ARG A 38 -6.30 8.89 4.33
CA ARG A 38 -6.14 10.34 4.47
C ARG A 38 -4.89 10.84 3.73
N ILE A 39 -5.08 11.75 2.78
CA ILE A 39 -4.02 12.41 2.02
C ILE A 39 -3.79 13.87 2.41
N GLY A 40 -4.77 14.53 3.04
CA GLY A 40 -4.65 15.93 3.44
C GLY A 40 -5.66 16.35 4.51
N VAL A 41 -5.49 17.57 5.02
CA VAL A 41 -6.43 18.32 5.86
C VAL A 41 -6.45 19.78 5.46
N SER A 42 -7.58 20.42 5.66
CA SER A 42 -7.70 21.87 5.56
C SER A 42 -7.43 22.49 6.93
N THR A 43 -6.45 23.39 7.03
CA THR A 43 -5.81 23.84 8.28
C THR A 43 -6.70 24.57 9.29
N GLU A 44 -7.94 24.90 8.93
CA GLU A 44 -8.85 25.69 9.77
C GLU A 44 -10.27 25.10 9.79
N SER A 45 -10.39 23.82 9.44
CA SER A 45 -11.68 23.15 9.38
C SER A 45 -11.56 21.69 9.79
N ASN A 46 -12.70 21.05 10.04
CA ASN A 46 -12.78 19.62 10.29
C ASN A 46 -12.69 18.78 9.00
N LEU A 47 -12.21 19.35 7.89
CA LEU A 47 -12.18 18.67 6.60
C LEU A 47 -10.91 17.84 6.44
N ILE A 48 -11.10 16.55 6.17
CA ILE A 48 -10.07 15.63 5.71
C ILE A 48 -10.28 15.30 4.25
N HIS A 49 -9.17 15.09 3.54
CA HIS A 49 -9.19 14.65 2.15
C HIS A 49 -8.77 13.19 2.12
N ARG A 50 -9.66 12.31 1.63
CA ARG A 50 -9.46 10.86 1.61
C ARG A 50 -9.33 10.38 0.17
N LEU A 51 -8.21 9.73 -0.12
CA LEU A 51 -7.98 9.03 -1.38
C LEU A 51 -8.60 7.64 -1.30
N LEU A 52 -9.37 7.28 -2.32
CA LEU A 52 -9.99 5.97 -2.44
C LEU A 52 -9.97 5.51 -3.90
N TRP A 53 -10.09 4.20 -4.10
CA TRP A 53 -10.22 3.61 -5.43
C TRP A 53 -11.68 3.33 -5.75
N SER A 54 -12.10 3.72 -6.95
CA SER A 54 -13.36 3.29 -7.52
C SER A 54 -13.09 2.24 -8.59
N PRO A 55 -13.50 0.98 -8.37
CA PRO A 55 -13.41 -0.06 -9.38
C PRO A 55 -14.23 0.24 -10.64
N GLU A 56 -15.36 0.95 -10.51
CA GLU A 56 -16.24 1.26 -11.64
C GLU A 56 -15.67 2.36 -12.55
N ASP A 57 -14.98 3.31 -11.93
CA ASP A 57 -14.24 4.36 -12.64
C ASP A 57 -12.86 3.89 -13.10
N ASN A 58 -12.37 2.76 -12.58
CA ASN A 58 -10.98 2.32 -12.69
C ASN A 58 -10.00 3.47 -12.40
N ASN A 59 -10.31 4.26 -11.36
CA ASN A 59 -9.58 5.48 -11.05
C ASN A 59 -9.57 5.80 -9.56
N LEU A 60 -8.58 6.61 -9.15
CA LEU A 60 -8.48 7.18 -7.82
C LEU A 60 -9.36 8.42 -7.70
N LEU A 61 -10.14 8.46 -6.63
CA LEU A 61 -11.02 9.56 -6.26
C LEU A 61 -10.54 10.18 -4.95
N VAL A 62 -10.86 11.46 -4.76
CA VAL A 62 -10.65 12.18 -3.50
C VAL A 62 -11.99 12.66 -2.97
N ALA A 63 -12.37 12.15 -1.80
CA ALA A 63 -13.52 12.61 -1.05
C ALA A 63 -13.08 13.65 0.00
N ILE A 64 -13.73 14.81 0.00
CA ILE A 64 -13.55 15.85 1.02
C ILE A 64 -14.65 15.66 2.06
N GLN A 65 -14.27 15.26 3.27
CA GLN A 65 -15.17 14.83 4.33
C GLN A 65 -14.97 15.68 5.58
N ASP A 66 -16.06 16.16 6.17
CA ASP A 66 -16.08 16.65 7.53
C ASP A 66 -16.01 15.48 8.52
N VAL A 67 -14.95 15.43 9.33
CA VAL A 67 -14.73 14.33 10.28
C VAL A 67 -15.69 14.33 11.45
N VAL A 68 -16.31 15.46 11.78
CA VAL A 68 -17.22 15.56 12.92
C VAL A 68 -18.58 14.97 12.55
N SER A 69 -19.13 15.37 11.40
CA SER A 69 -20.44 14.89 10.94
C SER A 69 -20.37 13.62 10.10
N GLY A 70 -19.20 13.27 9.55
CA GLY A 70 -19.06 12.22 8.55
C GLY A 70 -19.52 12.63 7.14
N THR A 71 -19.95 13.88 6.95
CA THR A 71 -20.51 14.37 5.68
C THR A 71 -19.42 14.56 4.63
N VAL A 72 -19.59 13.96 3.45
CA VAL A 72 -18.78 14.22 2.26
C VAL A 72 -19.36 15.44 1.54
N LEU A 73 -18.57 16.50 1.46
CA LEU A 73 -18.94 17.76 0.83
C LEU A 73 -18.81 17.69 -0.69
N THR A 74 -17.77 17.02 -1.18
CA THR A 74 -17.53 16.84 -2.61
C THR A 74 -16.62 15.65 -2.88
N VAL A 75 -16.63 15.19 -4.13
CA VAL A 75 -15.84 14.07 -4.63
C VAL A 75 -15.23 14.51 -5.96
N LEU A 76 -13.92 14.30 -6.09
CA LEU A 76 -13.13 14.71 -7.25
C LEU A 76 -12.34 13.52 -7.78
N THR A 77 -11.99 13.50 -9.06
CA THR A 77 -10.90 12.63 -9.51
C THR A 77 -9.58 13.13 -8.90
N LEU A 78 -8.58 12.24 -8.78
CA LEU A 78 -7.27 12.65 -8.29
C LEU A 78 -6.65 13.77 -9.16
N GLU A 79 -6.89 13.76 -10.46
CA GLU A 79 -6.43 14.81 -11.38
C GLU A 79 -7.07 16.17 -11.08
N MET A 80 -8.40 16.22 -10.94
CA MET A 80 -9.11 17.46 -10.57
C MET A 80 -8.62 17.97 -9.21
N TYR A 81 -8.45 17.07 -8.25
CA TYR A 81 -7.95 17.44 -6.93
C TYR A 81 -6.53 18.02 -7.01
N LYS A 82 -5.62 17.40 -7.77
CA LYS A 82 -4.25 17.93 -7.96
C LYS A 82 -4.26 19.32 -8.59
N ARG A 83 -5.12 19.56 -9.57
CA ARG A 83 -5.26 20.88 -10.22
C ARG A 83 -5.79 21.93 -9.25
N ASP A 84 -6.85 21.62 -8.51
CA ASP A 84 -7.61 22.59 -7.73
C ASP A 84 -7.05 22.78 -6.30
N TYR A 85 -6.25 21.82 -5.81
CA TYR A 85 -5.72 21.77 -4.43
C TYR A 85 -4.21 21.49 -4.35
N ALA A 86 -3.44 21.83 -5.39
CA ALA A 86 -2.00 21.57 -5.49
C ALA A 86 -1.19 22.00 -4.25
N VAL A 87 -1.57 23.12 -3.63
CA VAL A 87 -0.91 23.68 -2.44
C VAL A 87 -0.93 22.72 -1.23
N ASN A 88 -1.94 21.84 -1.16
CA ASN A 88 -2.17 20.95 -0.02
C ASN A 88 -1.55 19.56 -0.19
N LEU A 89 -0.82 19.30 -1.28
CA LEU A 89 -0.48 17.93 -1.66
C LEU A 89 0.87 17.83 -2.38
N SER A 90 1.91 17.35 -1.69
CA SER A 90 3.15 16.98 -2.36
C SER A 90 2.98 15.68 -3.16
N GLU A 91 3.62 15.58 -4.33
CA GLU A 91 3.58 14.36 -5.13
C GLU A 91 4.09 13.13 -4.36
N ASN A 92 5.12 13.33 -3.52
CA ASN A 92 5.66 12.29 -2.66
C ASN A 92 4.61 11.77 -1.67
N ARG A 93 3.76 12.65 -1.12
CA ARG A 93 2.68 12.24 -0.21
C ARG A 93 1.65 11.37 -0.91
N VAL A 94 1.26 11.74 -2.14
CA VAL A 94 0.32 10.94 -2.93
C VAL A 94 0.89 9.58 -3.25
N ARG A 95 2.13 9.55 -3.75
CA ARG A 95 2.85 8.31 -4.06
C ARG A 95 2.89 7.37 -2.87
N HIS A 96 3.30 7.90 -1.71
CA HIS A 96 3.36 7.14 -0.46
C HIS A 96 2.02 6.53 -0.09
N VAL A 97 0.94 7.31 -0.16
CA VAL A 97 -0.40 6.80 0.18
C VAL A 97 -0.91 5.79 -0.84
N ILE A 98 -0.66 6.00 -2.14
CA ILE A 98 -1.00 5.02 -3.19
C ILE A 98 -0.28 3.70 -2.90
N ASN A 99 1.01 3.72 -2.63
CA ASN A 99 1.76 2.51 -2.33
C ASN A 99 1.23 1.81 -1.06
N GLN A 100 0.95 2.55 0.01
CA GLN A 100 0.31 1.97 1.20
C GLN A 100 -1.04 1.30 0.88
N MET A 101 -1.82 1.87 -0.04
CA MET A 101 -3.07 1.28 -0.48
C MET A 101 -2.86 0.03 -1.34
N VAL A 102 -1.81 -0.02 -2.18
CA VAL A 102 -1.44 -1.23 -2.92
C VAL A 102 -1.07 -2.35 -1.95
N HIS A 103 -0.19 -2.06 -0.98
CA HIS A 103 0.29 -3.05 0.00
C HIS A 103 -0.82 -3.57 0.92
N ALA A 104 -1.84 -2.75 1.15
CA ALA A 104 -3.05 -3.14 1.88
C ALA A 104 -4.08 -3.88 1.01
N GLU A 105 -3.80 -4.08 -0.29
CA GLU A 105 -4.71 -4.67 -1.28
C GLU A 105 -6.01 -3.88 -1.47
N HIS A 106 -6.01 -2.58 -1.17
CA HIS A 106 -7.18 -1.72 -1.38
C HIS A 106 -7.31 -1.28 -2.85
N ILE A 107 -6.21 -1.29 -3.60
CA ILE A 107 -6.13 -0.86 -5.00
C ILE A 107 -5.25 -1.82 -5.81
N PRO A 108 -5.33 -1.83 -7.15
CA PRO A 108 -4.56 -2.75 -7.99
C PRO A 108 -3.05 -2.59 -7.85
N ALA A 109 -2.31 -3.71 -7.88
CA ALA A 109 -0.85 -3.73 -7.82
C ALA A 109 -0.17 -2.92 -8.94
N ALA A 110 -0.81 -2.81 -10.11
CA ALA A 110 -0.34 -2.01 -11.24
C ALA A 110 -0.21 -0.50 -10.93
N MET A 111 -0.84 -0.02 -9.85
CA MET A 111 -0.75 1.37 -9.40
C MET A 111 0.48 1.65 -8.53
N TRP A 112 1.26 0.62 -8.17
CA TRP A 112 2.46 0.78 -7.36
C TRP A 112 3.50 1.63 -8.08
N GLN A 113 4.11 2.55 -7.33
CA GLN A 113 5.08 3.51 -7.84
C GLN A 113 6.40 3.36 -7.06
N PRO A 114 7.45 2.76 -7.65
CA PRO A 114 8.72 2.61 -6.96
C PRO A 114 9.38 3.97 -6.67
N GLY A 115 10.35 3.98 -5.74
CA GLY A 115 11.16 5.16 -5.42
C GLY A 115 10.58 6.10 -4.36
N ASP A 116 9.64 5.62 -3.54
CA ASP A 116 9.25 6.31 -2.32
C ASP A 116 10.30 6.09 -1.21
N GLN A 117 10.95 7.16 -0.77
CA GLN A 117 11.98 7.11 0.27
C GLN A 117 11.44 6.70 1.65
N GLN A 118 10.13 6.81 1.87
CA GLN A 118 9.47 6.41 3.12
C GLN A 118 8.99 4.95 3.09
N GLU A 119 9.07 4.30 1.93
CA GLU A 119 8.75 2.89 1.77
C GLU A 119 9.97 2.02 2.12
N TYR A 120 9.75 1.00 2.94
CA TYR A 120 10.79 0.04 3.30
C TYR A 120 10.17 -1.34 3.51
N VAL A 121 11.01 -2.36 3.36
CA VAL A 121 10.62 -3.75 3.57
C VAL A 121 11.12 -4.18 4.94
N THR A 122 10.21 -4.60 5.83
CA THR A 122 10.58 -5.19 7.12
C THR A 122 10.68 -6.70 6.97
N VAL A 123 11.78 -7.28 7.43
CA VAL A 123 12.09 -8.70 7.23
C VAL A 123 12.18 -9.43 8.56
N HIS A 124 11.58 -10.60 8.63
CA HIS A 124 11.65 -11.54 9.74
C HIS A 124 12.08 -12.91 9.22
N ALA A 125 12.86 -13.63 10.02
CA ALA A 125 13.22 -15.02 9.75
C ALA A 125 12.52 -15.92 10.74
N ARG A 126 12.02 -17.06 10.28
CA ARG A 126 11.65 -18.18 11.16
C ARG A 126 12.78 -19.19 11.17
N ILE A 127 13.21 -19.57 12.36
CA ILE A 127 14.31 -20.50 12.57
C ILE A 127 13.85 -21.68 13.43
N THR A 128 14.55 -22.80 13.35
CA THR A 128 14.23 -24.03 14.11
C THR A 128 14.34 -23.87 15.62
N ALA A 129 15.23 -22.99 16.09
CA ALA A 129 15.55 -22.83 17.50
C ALA A 129 14.47 -22.10 18.32
N THR A 130 13.60 -21.32 17.68
CA THR A 130 12.64 -20.44 18.38
C THR A 130 11.26 -20.47 17.73
N SER A 131 10.20 -20.45 18.56
CA SER A 131 8.82 -20.34 18.07
C SER A 131 8.47 -18.95 17.56
N THR A 132 9.17 -17.92 18.04
CA THR A 132 8.97 -16.52 17.63
C THR A 132 9.85 -16.16 16.43
N PRO A 133 9.33 -15.44 15.42
CA PRO A 133 10.15 -14.93 14.32
C PRO A 133 11.24 -13.97 14.81
N VAL A 134 12.43 -14.11 14.25
CA VAL A 134 13.57 -13.22 14.49
C VAL A 134 13.46 -12.01 13.57
N ALA A 135 13.31 -10.82 14.14
CA ALA A 135 13.30 -9.58 13.36
C ALA A 135 14.71 -9.27 12.83
N LEU A 136 14.91 -9.34 11.51
CA LEU A 136 16.18 -9.04 10.83
C LEU A 136 16.35 -7.54 10.55
N GLY A 137 15.24 -6.80 10.52
CA GLY A 137 15.21 -5.35 10.40
C GLY A 137 14.68 -4.87 9.06
N ARG A 138 15.12 -3.69 8.63
CA ARG A 138 14.67 -3.05 7.38
C ARG A 138 15.63 -3.38 6.24
N TRP A 139 15.10 -3.94 5.17
CA TRP A 139 15.78 -4.07 3.88
C TRP A 139 15.61 -2.78 3.08
N THR A 140 16.73 -2.26 2.57
CA THR A 140 16.82 -0.99 1.82
C THR A 140 17.42 -1.16 0.43
N GLY A 141 17.67 -2.40 -0.01
CA GLY A 141 18.12 -2.65 -1.38
C GLY A 141 16.98 -2.52 -2.38
N ASN A 142 17.28 -2.78 -3.65
CA ASN A 142 16.32 -2.58 -4.72
C ASN A 142 15.10 -3.51 -4.59
N VAL A 143 13.90 -2.96 -4.80
CA VAL A 143 12.65 -3.70 -4.87
C VAL A 143 12.00 -3.35 -6.21
N SER A 144 11.79 -4.35 -7.05
CA SER A 144 11.30 -4.17 -8.43
C SER A 144 9.81 -4.50 -8.61
N SER A 145 9.14 -4.98 -7.56
CA SER A 145 7.75 -5.43 -7.60
C SER A 145 7.07 -5.21 -6.24
N PRO A 146 5.75 -4.91 -6.21
CA PRO A 146 4.98 -4.94 -4.98
C PRO A 146 4.77 -6.38 -4.46
N ASP A 147 4.98 -7.39 -5.32
CA ASP A 147 5.04 -8.80 -4.92
C ASP A 147 6.43 -9.13 -4.34
N LEU A 148 6.50 -9.17 -3.01
CA LEU A 148 7.74 -9.43 -2.27
C LEU A 148 8.30 -10.85 -2.47
N SER A 149 7.53 -11.79 -3.00
CA SER A 149 8.06 -13.13 -3.31
C SER A 149 9.18 -13.05 -4.36
N GLN A 150 9.19 -12.01 -5.19
CA GLN A 150 10.24 -11.75 -6.19
C GLN A 150 11.60 -11.43 -5.55
N LEU A 151 11.64 -10.94 -4.30
CA LEU A 151 12.91 -10.77 -3.57
C LEU A 151 13.64 -12.11 -3.40
N GLY A 152 12.92 -13.22 -3.48
CA GLY A 152 13.46 -14.57 -3.49
C GLY A 152 14.55 -14.81 -4.53
N ARG A 153 14.58 -14.04 -5.62
CA ARG A 153 15.57 -14.12 -6.70
C ARG A 153 16.79 -13.23 -6.47
N SER A 154 16.75 -12.35 -5.46
CA SER A 154 17.82 -11.38 -5.21
C SER A 154 18.93 -12.01 -4.36
N VAL A 155 20.09 -12.22 -4.97
CA VAL A 155 21.30 -12.68 -4.27
C VAL A 155 21.71 -11.68 -3.18
N GLU A 156 21.57 -10.38 -3.45
CA GLU A 156 21.87 -9.31 -2.50
C GLU A 156 20.99 -9.40 -1.25
N PHE A 157 19.69 -9.66 -1.44
CA PHE A 157 18.73 -9.83 -0.35
C PHE A 157 19.10 -11.04 0.52
N TRP A 158 19.39 -12.19 -0.08
CA TRP A 158 19.74 -13.39 0.68
C TRP A 158 21.09 -13.31 1.38
N THR A 159 22.06 -12.63 0.77
CA THR A 159 23.34 -12.32 1.41
C THR A 159 23.13 -11.44 2.64
N TRP A 160 22.23 -10.46 2.54
CA TRP A 160 21.85 -9.62 3.67
C TRP A 160 21.13 -10.41 4.77
N VAL A 161 20.21 -11.32 4.41
CA VAL A 161 19.50 -12.18 5.37
C VAL A 161 20.49 -13.04 6.16
N ALA A 162 21.41 -13.72 5.47
CA ALA A 162 22.43 -14.56 6.11
C ALA A 162 23.28 -13.77 7.10
N ARG A 163 23.81 -12.62 6.67
CA ARG A 163 24.59 -11.73 7.54
C ARG A 163 23.80 -11.26 8.77
N ARG A 164 22.51 -10.91 8.60
CA ARG A 164 21.66 -10.47 9.72
C ARG A 164 21.35 -11.58 10.71
N LEU A 165 21.26 -12.84 10.27
CA LEU A 165 21.12 -13.99 11.15
C LEU A 165 22.38 -14.21 11.99
N GLU A 166 23.56 -14.17 11.34
CA GLU A 166 24.85 -14.31 12.01
C GLU A 166 25.10 -13.19 13.04
N GLU A 167 24.80 -11.93 12.68
CA GLU A 167 24.85 -10.79 13.60
C GLU A 167 23.97 -10.99 14.85
N LYS A 168 22.89 -11.77 14.71
CA LYS A 168 21.96 -12.14 15.79
C LYS A 168 22.30 -13.48 16.44
N GLN A 169 23.47 -14.03 16.14
CA GLN A 169 23.99 -15.29 16.70
C GLN A 169 23.13 -16.51 16.34
N HIS A 170 22.51 -16.50 15.15
CA HIS A 170 21.76 -17.64 14.62
C HIS A 170 22.49 -18.23 13.41
N ALA A 171 22.59 -19.56 13.37
CA ALA A 171 23.15 -20.29 12.24
C ALA A 171 22.22 -20.20 11.02
N VAL A 172 22.76 -20.00 9.83
CA VAL A 172 21.96 -19.87 8.59
C VAL A 172 21.20 -21.16 8.28
N GLU A 173 21.77 -22.31 8.62
CA GLU A 173 21.18 -23.64 8.46
C GLU A 173 19.93 -23.86 9.33
N SER A 174 19.74 -23.02 10.35
CA SER A 174 18.53 -23.04 11.18
C SER A 174 17.34 -22.35 10.52
N LEU A 175 17.54 -21.63 9.41
CA LEU A 175 16.50 -20.89 8.69
C LEU A 175 15.48 -21.83 8.06
N LEU A 176 14.21 -21.64 8.40
CA LEU A 176 13.07 -22.36 7.83
C LEU A 176 12.46 -21.58 6.65
N HIS A 177 12.11 -20.32 6.87
CA HIS A 177 11.61 -19.41 5.83
C HIS A 177 11.77 -17.95 6.27
N VAL A 178 11.64 -17.05 5.30
CA VAL A 178 11.70 -15.60 5.50
C VAL A 178 10.32 -15.01 5.21
N GLU A 179 9.87 -14.14 6.12
CA GLU A 179 8.69 -13.31 5.91
C GLU A 179 9.13 -11.86 5.70
N ALA A 180 8.56 -11.19 4.71
CA ALA A 180 8.79 -9.78 4.45
C ALA A 180 7.46 -9.04 4.30
N ARG A 181 7.45 -7.75 4.64
CA ARG A 181 6.30 -6.88 4.38
C ARG A 181 6.73 -5.46 4.06
N PHE A 182 5.99 -4.80 3.18
CA PHE A 182 6.04 -3.36 3.06
C PHE A 182 5.39 -2.67 4.26
N THR A 183 5.72 -1.40 4.47
CA THR A 183 5.03 -0.56 5.45
C THR A 183 3.52 -0.53 5.20
N GLY A 184 2.73 -1.03 6.17
CA GLY A 184 1.27 -1.09 6.07
C GLY A 184 0.71 -2.30 5.29
N GLY A 185 1.59 -3.15 4.74
CA GLY A 185 1.22 -4.40 4.09
C GLY A 185 1.17 -5.61 5.02
N ARG A 186 0.71 -6.73 4.48
CA ARG A 186 0.70 -8.04 5.15
C ARG A 186 2.08 -8.71 5.07
N ASN A 187 2.34 -9.66 5.96
CA ASN A 187 3.51 -10.53 5.85
C ASN A 187 3.33 -11.45 4.63
N CYS A 188 4.36 -11.48 3.79
CA CYS A 188 4.48 -12.35 2.63
C CYS A 188 5.69 -13.24 2.82
N GLU A 189 5.56 -14.52 2.51
CA GLU A 189 6.71 -15.41 2.46
C GLU A 189 7.60 -15.04 1.26
N VAL A 190 8.92 -15.02 1.50
CA VAL A 190 9.93 -14.80 0.46
C VAL A 190 10.66 -16.12 0.24
N PRO A 191 10.28 -16.90 -0.78
CA PRO A 191 10.91 -18.19 -1.03
C PRO A 191 12.34 -17.99 -1.52
N TYR A 192 13.28 -18.83 -1.05
CA TYR A 192 14.62 -18.85 -1.64
C TYR A 192 14.53 -19.44 -3.05
N LEU A 193 14.71 -18.59 -4.06
CA LEU A 193 14.75 -19.02 -5.45
C LEU A 193 16.22 -18.97 -5.87
N ALA A 194 16.89 -20.12 -5.74
CA ALA A 194 18.24 -20.29 -6.28
C ALA A 194 18.23 -19.79 -7.73
N SER A 195 19.12 -18.86 -8.06
CA SER A 195 19.32 -18.39 -9.43
C SER A 195 19.78 -19.58 -10.28
N GLY A 196 18.83 -20.32 -10.86
CA GLY A 196 19.09 -21.66 -11.41
C GLY A 196 18.28 -21.95 -12.67
N ASN A 197 19.03 -22.03 -13.77
CA ASN A 197 18.78 -22.75 -15.02
C ASN A 197 17.75 -22.19 -16.00
N ALA A 198 18.29 -21.49 -17.03
CA ALA A 198 17.73 -21.55 -18.37
C ALA A 198 17.58 -23.03 -18.77
N ASN A 199 16.34 -23.54 -18.71
CA ASN A 199 16.06 -24.90 -19.13
C ASN A 199 16.39 -25.06 -20.62
N HIS A 200 17.37 -25.93 -20.88
CA HIS A 200 17.48 -26.68 -22.12
C HIS A 200 16.10 -27.18 -22.54
N SER A 201 15.61 -26.70 -23.67
CA SER A 201 14.53 -27.36 -24.40
C SER A 201 15.03 -28.76 -24.80
N PRO A 202 14.30 -29.85 -24.49
CA PRO A 202 14.55 -31.09 -25.18
C PRO A 202 14.04 -30.90 -26.61
N LYS A 203 14.95 -30.97 -27.59
CA LYS A 203 14.56 -31.21 -28.98
C LYS A 203 13.71 -32.48 -29.01
N ARG A 204 12.47 -32.36 -29.45
CA ARG A 204 11.77 -33.39 -30.21
C ARG A 204 11.06 -32.71 -31.37
#